data_AF-A0A5B0LQ09-F1
#
_entry.id   AF-A0A5B0LQ09-F1
#
_cell.length_a   1.000
_cell.length_b   1.000
_cell.length_c   1.000
_cell.angle_alpha   90.00
_cell.angle_beta   90.00
_cell.angle_gamma   90.00
#
_symmetry.space_group_name_H-M   'P 1'
#
loop_
_entity.id
_entity.type
_entity.pdbx_description
1 polymer ?
#
loop_
_entity_poly.entity_id
_entity_poly.type
_entity_poly.pdbx_seq_one_letter_code
_entity_poly.pdbx_strand_id
1 'polypeptide(L)'
;MMRIFKLSLVVLAISVDKLAKAFNCGSAAPQNVCKVVLEDLIPVYIRADDIPIDGGDVKYVGGGQDCRNYYSSLRGCCPPNTIRPGSWIYPSQFEPAKCHGAL
;
A
#
# COMPACT_ATOMS: atom_id res chain seq x y z
N MET A 1 20.40 8.94 -28.32
CA MET A 1 18.99 9.35 -28.11
C MET A 1 18.02 8.19 -27.82
N MET A 2 17.97 7.10 -28.62
CA MET A 2 17.03 5.97 -28.37
C MET A 2 17.16 5.28 -26.99
N ARG A 3 18.36 5.24 -26.39
CA ARG A 3 18.58 4.62 -25.07
C ARG A 3 17.90 5.40 -23.93
N ILE A 4 17.90 6.73 -24.02
CA ILE A 4 17.32 7.61 -22.99
C ILE A 4 15.79 7.51 -23.03
N PHE A 5 15.20 7.54 -24.23
CA PHE A 5 13.75 7.34 -24.42
C PHE A 5 13.25 6.01 -23.87
N LYS A 6 13.99 4.92 -24.09
CA LYS A 6 13.65 3.59 -23.53
C LYS A 6 13.73 3.58 -22.01
N LEU A 7 14.75 4.21 -21.43
CA LEU A 7 14.91 4.29 -19.97
C LEU A 7 13.75 5.06 -19.33
N SER A 8 13.35 6.20 -19.92
CA SER A 8 12.23 7.01 -19.45
C SER A 8 10.90 6.24 -19.49
N LEU A 9 10.66 5.44 -20.54
CA LEU A 9 9.45 4.62 -20.64
C LEU A 9 9.37 3.55 -19.54
N VAL A 10 10.50 2.90 -19.24
CA VAL A 10 10.57 1.88 -18.19
C VAL A 10 10.30 2.48 -16.81
N VAL A 11 10.91 3.64 -16.51
CA VAL A 11 10.66 4.35 -15.24
C VAL A 11 9.19 4.74 -15.12
N LEU A 12 8.58 5.26 -16.18
CA LEU A 12 7.16 5.63 -16.19
C LEU A 12 6.26 4.42 -15.94
N ALA A 13 6.53 3.28 -16.58
CA ALA A 13 5.76 2.06 -16.40
C ALA A 13 5.82 1.55 -14.93
N ILE A 14 7.00 1.59 -14.30
CA ILE A 14 7.16 1.20 -12.89
C ILE A 14 6.38 2.14 -11.96
N SER A 15 6.40 3.45 -12.23
CA SER A 15 5.66 4.43 -11.44
C SER A 15 4.14 4.23 -11.55
N VAL A 16 3.65 3.90 -12.76
CA VAL A 16 2.22 3.63 -12.99
C VAL A 16 1.78 2.34 -12.30
N ASP A 17 2.57 1.27 -12.34
CA ASP A 17 2.26 0.02 -11.63
C ASP A 17 2.13 0.22 -10.12
N LYS A 18 3.08 0.95 -9.51
CA LYS A 18 3.02 1.29 -8.09
C LYS A 18 1.77 2.10 -7.75
N LEU A 19 1.44 3.08 -8.57
CA LEU A 19 0.25 3.92 -8.36
C LEU A 19 -1.04 3.10 -8.51
N ALA A 20 -1.12 2.23 -9.51
CA ALA A 20 -2.26 1.35 -9.72
C ALA A 20 -2.48 0.41 -8.53
N LYS A 21 -1.41 -0.17 -7.97
CA LYS A 21 -1.49 -0.99 -6.75
C LYS A 21 -1.98 -0.20 -5.54
N ALA A 22 -1.52 1.05 -5.40
CA ALA A 22 -1.89 1.94 -4.31
C ALA A 22 -3.33 2.47 -4.39
N PHE A 23 -3.95 2.54 -5.57
CA PHE A 23 -5.24 3.22 -5.78
C PHE A 23 -6.24 2.39 -6.60
N ASN A 24 -6.78 1.31 -6.01
CA ASN A 24 -7.61 0.33 -6.71
C ASN A 24 -8.87 -0.11 -5.92
N CYS A 25 -9.49 0.82 -5.19
CA CYS A 25 -10.64 0.53 -4.33
C CYS A 25 -11.95 1.24 -4.73
N GLY A 26 -11.91 2.14 -5.73
CA GLY A 26 -13.07 2.91 -6.19
C GLY A 26 -12.93 4.41 -5.94
N SER A 27 -13.88 5.23 -6.41
CA SER A 27 -13.73 6.69 -6.43
C SER A 27 -13.82 7.36 -5.05
N ALA A 28 -14.62 6.81 -4.12
CA ALA A 28 -14.85 7.41 -2.80
C ALA A 28 -13.70 7.13 -1.80
N ALA A 29 -13.12 5.93 -1.87
CA ALA A 29 -12.01 5.48 -1.04
C ALA A 29 -10.95 4.81 -1.93
N PRO A 30 -10.24 5.59 -2.77
CA PRO A 30 -9.40 5.04 -3.82
C PRO A 30 -8.17 4.33 -3.29
N GLN A 31 -7.65 4.72 -2.12
CA GLN A 31 -6.40 4.20 -1.61
C GLN A 31 -6.57 2.75 -1.14
N ASN A 32 -5.95 1.82 -1.85
CA ASN A 32 -5.88 0.41 -1.50
C ASN A 32 -4.81 0.22 -0.42
N VAL A 33 -5.17 -0.48 0.65
CA VAL A 33 -4.31 -0.70 1.82
C VAL A 33 -4.31 -2.16 2.23
N CYS A 34 -3.24 -2.58 2.89
CA CYS A 34 -3.03 -3.94 3.35
C CYS A 34 -2.73 -3.95 4.84
N LYS A 35 -3.37 -4.86 5.56
CA LYS A 35 -3.02 -5.15 6.95
C LYS A 35 -1.79 -6.05 6.99
N VAL A 36 -0.75 -5.62 7.69
CA VAL A 36 0.47 -6.40 7.93
C VAL A 36 0.72 -6.53 9.42
N VAL A 37 1.38 -7.61 9.83
CA VAL A 37 1.75 -7.87 11.22
C VAL A 37 3.27 -7.66 11.33
N LEU A 38 3.69 -6.68 12.13
CA LEU A 38 5.10 -6.42 12.41
C LEU A 38 5.69 -7.52 13.33
N GLU A 39 7.01 -7.58 13.49
CA GLU A 39 7.71 -8.60 14.29
C GLU A 39 7.15 -8.71 15.71
N ASP A 40 6.78 -7.58 16.32
CA ASP A 40 6.18 -7.51 17.66
C ASP A 40 4.70 -7.95 17.71
N LEU A 41 4.21 -8.62 16.66
CA LEU A 41 2.81 -8.98 16.47
C LEU A 41 1.85 -7.79 16.45
N ILE A 42 2.37 -6.59 16.19
CA ILE A 42 1.58 -5.37 16.12
C ILE A 42 0.95 -5.27 14.72
N PRO A 43 -0.38 -5.37 14.58
CA PRO A 43 -1.03 -5.17 13.30
C PRO A 43 -1.02 -3.70 12.92
N VAL A 44 -0.68 -3.40 11.67
CA VAL A 44 -0.75 -2.06 11.08
C VAL A 44 -1.33 -2.12 9.67
N TYR A 45 -1.86 -1.01 9.19
CA TYR A 45 -2.26 -0.85 7.80
C TYR A 45 -1.20 -0.04 7.06
N ILE A 46 -0.81 -0.51 5.88
CA ILE A 46 0.11 0.14 4.97
C ILE A 46 -0.52 0.30 3.60
N ARG A 47 0.04 1.20 2.79
CA ARG A 47 -0.39 1.31 1.39
C ARG A 47 -0.05 0.03 0.63
N ALA A 48 -0.93 -0.37 -0.28
CA ALA A 48 -0.80 -1.60 -1.04
C ALA A 48 0.28 -1.56 -2.13
N ASP A 49 1.03 -0.47 -2.32
CA ASP A 49 2.14 -0.48 -3.26
C ASP A 49 3.39 -1.16 -2.68
N ASP A 50 4.43 -1.25 -3.51
CA ASP A 50 5.71 -1.87 -3.16
C ASP A 50 6.70 -0.86 -2.55
N ILE A 51 6.20 0.19 -1.88
CA ILE A 51 7.04 1.11 -1.12
C ILE A 51 7.13 0.57 0.31
N PRO A 52 8.32 0.13 0.75
CA PRO A 52 8.46 -0.51 2.04
C PRO A 52 8.26 0.47 3.20
N ILE A 53 7.68 -0.03 4.29
CA ILE A 53 7.79 0.59 5.61
C ILE A 53 8.94 -0.05 6.39
N ASP A 54 9.49 0.72 7.32
CA ASP A 54 10.49 0.25 8.27
C ASP A 54 9.77 -0.23 9.55
N GLY A 55 9.89 -1.53 9.85
CA GLY A 55 9.35 -2.14 11.05
C GLY A 55 10.42 -2.60 12.02
N GLY A 56 11.66 -2.09 11.91
CA GLY A 56 12.83 -2.57 12.65
C GLY A 56 13.78 -3.33 11.74
N ASP A 57 14.05 -4.60 12.06
CA ASP A 57 15.01 -5.42 11.31
C ASP A 57 14.45 -5.93 9.96
N VAL A 58 13.13 -5.80 9.77
CA VAL A 58 12.41 -6.25 8.57
C VAL A 58 11.66 -5.11 7.89
N LYS A 59 11.69 -5.13 6.55
CA LYS A 59 10.90 -4.24 5.69
C LYS A 59 9.61 -4.91 5.24
N TYR A 60 8.51 -4.19 5.35
CA TYR A 60 7.17 -4.68 4.99
C TYR A 60 6.63 -3.95 3.77
N VAL A 61 5.96 -4.68 2.88
CA VAL A 61 5.34 -4.12 1.66
C VAL A 61 3.89 -4.60 1.53
N GLY A 62 3.02 -3.74 0.97
CA GLY A 62 1.59 -3.99 0.90
C GLY A 62 1.21 -5.05 -0.12
N GLY A 63 1.75 -5.03 -1.33
CA GLY A 63 1.64 -6.15 -2.28
C GLY A 63 0.39 -6.20 -3.16
N GLY A 64 -0.31 -5.08 -3.35
CA GLY A 64 -1.39 -4.94 -4.33
C GLY A 64 -2.74 -5.45 -3.84
N GLN A 65 -3.53 -6.02 -4.75
CA GLN A 65 -4.89 -6.52 -4.45
C GLN A 65 -4.90 -7.76 -3.56
N ASP A 66 -3.87 -8.60 -3.65
CA ASP A 66 -3.83 -9.84 -2.87
C ASP A 66 -3.25 -9.63 -1.46
N CYS A 67 -2.62 -8.48 -1.26
CA CYS A 67 -1.72 -8.19 -0.14
C CYS A 67 -0.59 -9.23 0.02
N ARG A 68 0.65 -8.80 0.30
CA ARG A 68 1.69 -9.80 0.61
C ARG A 68 1.36 -10.46 1.95
N ASN A 69 1.29 -11.78 1.91
CA ASN A 69 0.72 -12.60 2.96
C ASN A 69 1.63 -12.67 4.20
N TYR A 70 1.59 -11.64 5.05
CA TYR A 70 2.26 -11.60 6.34
C TYR A 70 1.28 -11.97 7.47
N TYR A 71 0.62 -13.13 7.39
CA TYR A 71 -0.31 -13.69 8.40
C TYR A 71 -1.74 -13.10 8.48
N SER A 72 -2.06 -11.99 7.81
CA SER A 72 -3.46 -11.55 7.65
C SER A 72 -3.71 -10.88 6.30
N SER A 73 -4.40 -11.57 5.40
CA SER A 73 -4.80 -11.07 4.08
C SER A 73 -6.03 -10.14 4.17
N LEU A 74 -5.99 -9.12 5.03
CA LEU A 74 -7.08 -8.15 5.15
C LEU A 74 -6.74 -6.91 4.33
N ARG A 75 -7.22 -6.92 3.09
CA ARG A 75 -7.26 -5.77 2.19
C ARG A 75 -8.32 -4.77 2.68
N GLY A 76 -8.00 -3.49 2.57
CA GLY A 76 -8.90 -2.39 2.88
C GLY A 76 -8.82 -1.27 1.86
N CYS A 77 -9.74 -0.33 2.00
CA CYS A 77 -9.89 0.84 1.15
C CYS A 77 -9.98 2.08 2.02
N CYS A 78 -9.26 3.13 1.67
CA CYS A 78 -9.18 4.39 2.40
C CYS A 78 -9.38 5.59 1.48
N PRO A 79 -9.81 6.75 2.02
CA PRO A 79 -9.75 8.02 1.31
C PRO A 79 -8.35 8.31 0.74
N PRO A 80 -8.24 9.18 -0.27
CA PRO A 80 -6.94 9.52 -0.83
C PRO A 80 -6.04 10.15 0.24
N ASN A 81 -4.75 9.79 0.21
CA ASN A 81 -3.71 10.31 1.11
C ASN A 81 -3.90 10.00 2.61
N THR A 82 -4.75 9.04 2.98
CA THR A 82 -4.88 8.59 4.38
C THR A 82 -3.55 8.04 4.91
N ILE A 83 -2.92 7.12 4.17
CA ILE A 83 -1.60 6.56 4.46
C ILE A 83 -0.60 7.12 3.46
N ARG A 84 0.47 7.76 3.95
CA ARG A 84 1.54 8.28 3.10
C ARG A 84 2.45 7.13 2.60
N PRO A 85 3.13 7.29 1.45
CA PRO A 85 4.18 6.35 1.04
C PRO A 85 5.16 6.06 2.18
N GLY A 86 5.50 4.79 2.42
CA GLY A 86 6.48 4.42 3.45
C GLY A 86 6.03 4.72 4.89
N SER A 87 4.72 4.83 5.13
CA SER A 87 4.14 5.00 6.48
C SER A 87 3.03 4.00 6.73
N TRP A 88 2.53 3.97 7.97
CA TRP A 88 1.46 3.09 8.41
C TRP A 88 0.49 3.81 9.35
N ILE A 89 -0.65 3.17 9.58
CA ILE A 89 -1.60 3.54 10.64
C ILE A 89 -1.97 2.31 11.46
N TYR A 90 -2.38 2.51 12.71
CA TYR A 90 -2.87 1.44 13.57
C TYR A 90 -4.34 1.12 13.28
N PRO A 91 -4.84 -0.09 13.65
CA PRO A 91 -6.24 -0.44 13.51
C PRO A 91 -7.20 0.53 14.22
N SER A 92 -6.78 1.14 15.33
CA SER A 92 -7.55 2.17 16.04
C SER A 92 -7.80 3.43 15.19
N GLN A 93 -7.00 3.66 14.16
CA GLN A 93 -7.11 4.81 13.26
C GLN A 93 -7.86 4.49 11.97
N PHE A 94 -8.15 3.21 11.69
CA PHE A 94 -8.71 2.76 10.41
C PHE A 94 -10.14 3.30 10.17
N GLU A 95 -11.08 2.98 11.07
CA GLU A 95 -12.46 3.48 10.97
C GLU A 95 -12.56 5.01 11.13
N PRO A 96 -11.85 5.67 12.09
CA PRO A 96 -11.84 7.14 12.16
C PRO A 96 -11.31 7.83 10.90
N ALA A 97 -10.40 7.19 10.17
CA ALA A 97 -9.91 7.68 8.88
C ALA A 97 -10.87 7.40 7.72
N LYS A 98 -12.06 6.87 8.01
CA LYS A 98 -13.10 6.47 7.03
C LYS A 98 -12.63 5.39 6.07
N CYS A 99 -11.70 4.54 6.51
CA CYS A 99 -11.35 3.34 5.78
C CYS A 99 -12.39 2.24 6.02
N HIS A 100 -12.47 1.27 5.12
CA HIS A 100 -13.35 0.12 5.22
C HIS A 100 -12.70 -1.12 4.59
N GLY A 101 -13.22 -2.32 4.89
CA GLY A 101 -12.79 -3.54 4.20
C GLY A 101 -13.00 -3.43 2.68
N ALA A 102 -12.13 -4.08 1.91
CA ALA A 102 -12.40 -4.27 0.49
C ALA A 102 -13.56 -5.25 0.33
N LEU A 103 -14.59 -4.83 -0.42
CA LEU A 103 -15.72 -5.68 -0.80
C LEU A 103 -15.28 -6.79 -1.77
#